data_AF-A0A831V2P7-F1
#
_entry.id   AF-A0A831V2P7-F1
#
_cell.length_a   1.000
_cell.length_b   1.000
_cell.length_c   1.000
_cell.angle_alpha   90.00
_cell.angle_beta   90.00
_cell.angle_gamma   90.00
#
_symmetry.space_group_name_H-M   'P 1'
#
loop_
_entity.id
_entity.type
_entity.pdbx_description
1 polymer ?
#
loop_
_entity_poly.entity_id
_entity_poly.type
_entity_poly.pdbx_seq_one_letter_code
_entity_poly.pdbx_strand_id
1 'polypeptide(L)'
;MSFVKVFFLGLMAVLPGTAAAAVPGPVRDFLNRVSENIINPLIFLLFAIAFAAFVWGMVGYLSKLDSPDGRSQGSRHMLWGLVGMAVMLGAYAIKTVAENLLK
;
A
#
# COMPACT_ATOMS: atom_id res chain seq x y z
N MET A 1 -1.21 -8.38 14.23
CA MET A 1 0.10 -8.12 13.58
C MET A 1 -0.06 -6.97 12.61
N SER A 2 0.82 -5.97 12.63
CA SER A 2 0.81 -4.88 11.64
C SER A 2 0.92 -5.48 10.23
N PHE A 3 0.15 -4.93 9.30
CA PHE A 3 0.18 -5.24 7.87
C PHE A 3 1.60 -5.24 7.28
N VAL A 4 2.46 -4.35 7.78
CA VAL A 4 3.88 -4.26 7.41
C VAL A 4 4.62 -5.53 7.83
N LYS A 5 4.38 -6.04 9.04
CA LYS A 5 5.04 -7.26 9.54
C LYS A 5 4.74 -8.44 8.63
N VAL A 6 3.49 -8.61 8.19
CA VAL A 6 3.08 -9.73 7.30
C VAL A 6 3.59 -9.53 5.87
N PHE A 7 3.52 -8.30 5.35
CA PHE A 7 4.04 -7.99 4.01
C PHE A 7 5.57 -8.18 3.93
N PHE A 8 6.32 -7.72 4.94
CA PHE A 8 7.77 -7.89 5.02
C PHE A 8 8.16 -9.36 5.28
N LEU A 9 7.46 -10.08 6.16
CA LEU A 9 7.71 -11.53 6.36
C LEU A 9 7.39 -12.35 5.12
N GLY A 10 6.30 -12.03 4.41
CA GLY A 10 5.96 -12.65 3.14
C GLY A 10 7.02 -12.39 2.06
N LEU A 11 7.52 -11.16 1.96
CA LEU A 11 8.60 -10.80 1.04
C LEU A 11 9.93 -11.49 1.40
N MET A 12 10.24 -11.62 2.69
CA MET A 12 11.42 -12.34 3.18
C MET A 12 11.31 -13.87 3.01
N ALA A 13 10.09 -14.42 2.98
CA ALA A 13 9.87 -15.85 2.74
C ALA A 13 10.08 -16.25 1.27
N VAL A 14 10.06 -15.29 0.34
CA VAL A 14 10.27 -15.53 -1.11
C VAL A 14 11.75 -15.49 -1.49
N LEU A 15 12.65 -15.08 -0.58
CA LEU A 15 14.11 -15.11 -0.78
C LEU A 15 14.70 -16.37 -0.10
N PRO A 16 15.03 -17.45 -0.84
CA PRO A 16 15.71 -18.60 -0.27
C PRO A 16 17.15 -18.22 0.09
N GLY A 17 17.36 -17.73 1.32
CA GLY A 17 18.69 -17.40 1.82
C GLY A 17 18.77 -16.54 3.09
N THR A 18 17.67 -15.91 3.54
CA THR A 18 17.73 -14.99 4.71
C THR A 18 17.23 -15.61 6.02
N ALA A 19 16.81 -16.88 6.01
CA ALA A 19 16.33 -17.59 7.21
C ALA A 19 17.40 -17.80 8.31
N ALA A 20 18.69 -17.59 8.02
CA ALA A 20 19.77 -17.93 8.96
C ALA A 20 20.22 -16.81 9.91
N ALA A 21 19.69 -15.58 9.80
CA ALA A 21 19.98 -14.54 10.78
C ALA A 21 18.67 -14.07 11.42
N ALA A 22 18.20 -14.83 12.40
CA ALA A 22 17.17 -14.36 13.32
C ALA A 22 17.62 -12.99 13.85
N VAL A 23 16.96 -11.94 13.39
CA VAL A 23 17.24 -10.56 13.79
C VAL A 23 17.29 -10.53 15.33
N PRO A 24 18.40 -10.10 15.95
CA PRO A 24 18.54 -10.07 17.40
C PRO A 24 17.35 -9.37 18.04
N GLY A 25 16.84 -9.89 19.16
CA GLY A 25 15.66 -9.33 19.86
C GLY A 25 15.62 -7.79 19.93
N PRO A 26 16.73 -7.12 20.30
CA PRO A 26 16.78 -5.65 20.35
C PRO A 26 16.55 -4.96 18.99
N VAL A 27 17.07 -5.56 17.91
CA VAL A 27 16.89 -5.03 16.55
C VAL A 27 15.45 -5.28 16.08
N ARG A 28 14.83 -6.40 16.45
CA ARG A 28 13.40 -6.64 16.20
C ARG A 28 12.53 -5.60 16.91
N ASP A 29 12.85 -5.27 18.15
CA ASP A 29 12.08 -4.29 18.93
C ASP A 29 12.22 -2.88 18.37
N PHE A 30 13.41 -2.51 17.90
CA PHE A 30 13.62 -1.26 17.18
C PHE A 30 12.81 -1.21 15.88
N LEU A 31 12.87 -2.26 15.05
CA LEU A 31 12.09 -2.35 13.81
C LEU A 31 10.58 -2.36 14.06
N ASN A 32 10.13 -2.97 15.15
CA ASN A 32 8.73 -2.97 15.58
C ASN A 32 8.26 -1.55 15.92
N ARG A 33 9.04 -0.81 16.72
CA ARG A 33 8.72 0.58 17.09
C ARG A 33 8.73 1.51 15.89
N VAL A 34 9.70 1.36 14.99
CA VAL A 34 9.75 2.12 13.73
C VAL A 34 8.56 1.79 12.85
N SER A 35 8.18 0.51 12.70
CA SER A 35 6.99 0.13 11.94
C SER A 35 5.70 0.71 12.51
N GLU A 36 5.52 0.66 13.83
CA GLU A 36 4.27 1.10 14.46
C GLU A 36 4.15 2.62 14.50
N ASN A 37 5.25 3.35 14.70
CA ASN A 37 5.20 4.81 14.87
C ASN A 37 5.49 5.59 13.59
N ILE A 38 6.16 4.99 12.60
CA ILE A 38 6.53 5.67 11.35
C ILE A 38 5.82 5.03 10.17
N ILE A 39 5.96 3.71 9.98
CA ILE A 39 5.48 3.06 8.75
C ILE A 39 3.94 3.00 8.72
N ASN A 40 3.27 2.62 9.81
CA ASN A 40 1.81 2.60 9.88
C ASN A 40 1.18 3.97 9.54
N PRO A 41 1.56 5.09 10.19
CA PRO A 41 1.02 6.40 9.83
C PRO A 41 1.43 6.84 8.42
N LEU A 42 2.62 6.46 7.94
CA LEU A 42 3.05 6.75 6.57
C LEU A 42 2.19 6.03 5.52
N ILE A 43 1.81 4.77 5.77
CA ILE A 43 0.90 4.03 4.88
C ILE A 43 -0.47 4.70 4.86
N PHE A 44 -0.99 5.12 6.02
CA PHE A 44 -2.25 5.85 6.08
C PHE A 44 -2.17 7.18 5.32
N LEU A 45 -1.03 7.88 5.42
CA LEU A 45 -0.78 9.11 4.67
C LEU A 45 -0.71 8.86 3.15
N LEU A 46 0.00 7.82 2.72
CA LEU A 46 0.07 7.39 1.31
C LEU A 46 -1.30 7.02 0.77
N PHE A 47 -2.12 6.32 1.56
CA PHE A 47 -3.49 6.01 1.20
C PHE A 47 -4.35 7.27 1.06
N ALA A 48 -4.22 8.22 1.99
CA ALA A 48 -4.92 9.50 1.92
C ALA A 48 -4.51 10.31 0.67
N ILE A 49 -3.23 10.31 0.31
CA ILE A 49 -2.74 10.98 -0.91
C ILE A 49 -3.27 10.27 -2.17
N ALA A 50 -3.23 8.93 -2.22
CA ALA A 50 -3.78 8.16 -3.34
C ALA A 50 -5.29 8.40 -3.50
N PHE A 51 -6.03 8.45 -2.40
CA PHE A 51 -7.46 8.77 -2.38
C PHE A 51 -7.71 10.21 -2.84
N ALA A 52 -6.92 11.18 -2.37
CA ALA A 52 -7.03 12.57 -2.82
C ALA A 52 -6.76 12.71 -4.33
N ALA A 53 -5.73 12.04 -4.86
CA ALA A 53 -5.44 12.01 -6.29
C ALA A 53 -6.57 11.37 -7.10
N PHE A 54 -7.18 10.30 -6.58
CA PHE A 54 -8.37 9.67 -7.16
C PHE A 54 -9.55 10.64 -7.23
N VAL A 55 -9.87 11.32 -6.11
CA VAL A 55 -10.95 12.32 -6.05
C VAL A 55 -10.67 13.49 -6.99
N TRP A 56 -9.43 13.97 -7.05
CA TRP A 56 -9.03 15.03 -7.98
C TRP A 56 -9.21 14.61 -9.46
N GLY A 57 -8.83 13.38 -9.80
CA GLY A 57 -9.05 12.81 -11.13
C GLY A 57 -10.54 12.66 -11.46
N MET A 58 -11.35 12.24 -10.49
CA MET A 58 -12.80 12.12 -10.64
C MET A 58 -13.48 13.47 -10.88
N VAL A 59 -13.14 14.50 -10.08
CA VAL A 59 -13.66 15.86 -10.28
C VAL A 59 -13.19 16.40 -11.63
N GLY A 60 -11.91 16.26 -11.98
CA GLY A 60 -11.38 16.71 -13.27
C GLY A 60 -12.02 16.02 -14.48
N TYR A 61 -12.39 14.75 -14.35
CA TYR A 61 -13.13 13.99 -15.36
C TYR A 61 -14.57 14.49 -15.51
N LEU A 62 -15.28 14.73 -14.39
CA LEU A 62 -16.67 15.20 -14.38
C LEU A 62 -16.80 16.65 -14.87
N SER A 63 -15.88 17.53 -14.49
CA SER A 63 -15.92 18.96 -14.84
C SER A 63 -15.66 19.26 -16.32
N LYS A 64 -15.05 18.33 -17.05
CA LYS A 64 -14.69 18.53 -18.47
C LYS A 64 -15.31 17.48 -19.38
N LEU A 65 -16.50 17.00 -19.01
CA LEU A 65 -17.24 16.03 -19.79
C LEU A 65 -17.53 16.51 -21.22
N ASP A 66 -17.63 17.81 -21.49
CA ASP A 66 -17.90 18.33 -22.85
C ASP A 66 -16.65 18.52 -23.74
N SER A 67 -15.44 18.33 -23.20
CA SER A 67 -14.18 18.53 -23.94
C SER A 67 -13.41 17.21 -24.11
N PRO A 68 -13.07 16.79 -25.35
CA PRO A 68 -12.27 15.59 -25.61
C PRO A 68 -10.93 15.56 -24.86
N ASP A 69 -10.26 16.72 -24.73
CA ASP A 69 -8.98 16.85 -24.02
C ASP A 69 -9.12 16.79 -22.49
N GLY A 70 -10.24 17.27 -21.95
CA GLY A 70 -10.53 17.16 -20.53
C GLY A 70 -10.77 15.71 -20.08
N ARG A 71 -11.43 14.93 -20.92
CA ARG A 71 -11.67 13.49 -20.68
C ARG A 71 -10.37 12.70 -20.61
N SER A 72 -9.39 12.99 -21.47
CA SER A 72 -8.13 12.24 -21.52
C SER A 72 -7.25 12.51 -20.28
N GLN A 73 -7.17 13.76 -19.84
CA GLN A 73 -6.39 14.15 -18.65
C GLN A 73 -7.06 13.72 -17.33
N GLY A 74 -8.38 13.86 -17.21
CA GLY A 74 -9.13 13.42 -16.04
C GLY A 74 -9.06 11.91 -15.86
N SER A 75 -9.21 11.15 -16.95
CA SER A 75 -9.07 9.69 -16.94
C SER A 75 -7.69 9.22 -16.51
N ARG A 76 -6.61 9.92 -16.93
CA ARG A 76 -5.25 9.60 -16.48
C ARG A 76 -5.10 9.76 -14.98
N HIS A 77 -5.55 10.87 -14.39
CA HIS A 77 -5.45 11.09 -12.93
C HIS A 77 -6.31 10.10 -12.14
N MET A 78 -7.50 9.76 -12.66
CA MET A 78 -8.36 8.72 -12.07
C MET A 78 -7.68 7.34 -12.09
N LEU A 79 -7.00 6.99 -13.19
CA LEU A 79 -6.22 5.74 -13.30
C LEU A 79 -5.06 5.68 -12.31
N TRP A 80 -4.30 6.77 -12.14
CA TRP A 80 -3.21 6.80 -11.16
C TRP A 80 -3.72 6.61 -9.72
N GLY A 81 -4.86 7.23 -9.37
CA GLY A 81 -5.51 7.01 -8.08
C GLY A 81 -6.04 5.57 -7.91
N LEU A 82 -6.64 5.00 -8.96
CA LEU A 82 -7.17 3.64 -8.96
C LEU A 82 -6.06 2.59 -8.81
N VAL A 83 -4.92 2.77 -9.49
CA VAL A 83 -3.74 1.91 -9.33
C VAL A 83 -3.23 1.97 -7.88
N GLY A 84 -3.17 3.15 -7.27
CA GLY A 84 -2.80 3.30 -5.86
C GLY A 84 -3.72 2.53 -4.92
N MET A 85 -5.04 2.63 -5.12
CA MET A 85 -6.02 1.87 -4.32
C MET A 85 -5.95 0.36 -4.59
N ALA A 86 -5.75 -0.06 -5.84
CA ALA A 86 -5.62 -1.47 -6.21
C ALA A 86 -4.41 -2.13 -5.54
N VAL A 87 -3.28 -1.41 -5.43
CA VAL A 87 -2.09 -1.91 -4.72
C VAL A 87 -2.37 -2.09 -3.22
N MET A 88 -3.05 -1.13 -2.59
CA MET A 88 -3.40 -1.22 -1.16
C MET A 88 -4.37 -2.37 -0.88
N LEU A 89 -5.40 -2.54 -1.71
CA LEU A 89 -6.33 -3.66 -1.65
C LEU A 89 -5.65 -5.00 -1.91
N GLY A 90 -4.79 -5.07 -2.94
CA GLY A 90 -4.06 -6.29 -3.30
C GLY A 90 -3.13 -6.74 -2.18
N ALA A 91 -2.38 -5.81 -1.60
CA ALA A 91 -1.53 -6.14 -0.47
C ALA A 91 -2.35 -6.53 0.77
N TYR A 92 -3.50 -5.89 1.05
CA TYR A 92 -4.41 -6.30 2.16
C TYR A 92 -5.00 -7.69 1.95
N ALA A 93 -5.38 -8.01 0.71
CA ALA A 93 -5.89 -9.32 0.34
C ALA A 93 -4.82 -10.40 0.56
N ILE A 94 -3.59 -10.18 0.09
CA ILE A 94 -2.46 -11.08 0.30
C ILE A 94 -2.20 -11.25 1.80
N LYS A 95 -2.19 -10.16 2.57
CA LYS A 95 -2.01 -10.20 4.03
C LYS A 95 -3.08 -11.04 4.72
N THR A 96 -4.33 -10.91 4.32
CA THR A 96 -5.46 -11.66 4.90
C THR A 96 -5.38 -13.15 4.54
N VAL A 97 -5.06 -13.47 3.29
CA VAL A 97 -4.87 -14.86 2.84
C VAL A 97 -3.69 -15.49 3.57
N ALA A 98 -2.55 -14.81 3.65
CA ALA A 98 -1.37 -15.30 4.36
C ALA A 98 -1.65 -15.55 5.85
N GLU A 99 -2.34 -14.64 6.55
CA GLU A 99 -2.73 -14.84 7.96
C GLU A 99 -3.69 -16.01 8.16
N ASN A 100 -4.58 -16.27 7.20
CA ASN A 100 -5.49 -17.41 7.26
C ASN A 100 -4.81 -18.74 6.93
N LEU A 101 -3.72 -18.71 6.15
CA LEU A 101 -2.91 -19.89 5.82
C LEU A 101 -1.85 -20.22 6.89
N LEU A 102 -1.47 -19.24 7.72
CA LEU A 102 -0.49 -19.37 8.81
C LEU A 102 -1.12 -19.66 10.19
N LYS A 103 -2.44 -19.78 10.27
CA LYS A 103 -3.17 -20.33 11.42
C LYS A 103 -3.36 -21.83 11.26
#